data_AF-S7QDG1-F1
#
_entry.id   AF-S7QDG1-F1
#
_cell.length_a   1.000
_cell.length_b   1.000
_cell.length_c   1.000
_cell.angle_alpha   90.00
_cell.angle_beta   90.00
_cell.angle_gamma   90.00
#
_symmetry.space_group_name_H-M   'P 1'
#
loop_
_entity.id
_entity.type
_entity.pdbx_description
1 polymer ?
#
loop_
_entity_poly.entity_id
_entity_poly.type
_entity_poly.pdbx_seq_one_letter_code
_entity_poly.pdbx_strand_id
1 'polypeptide(L)'
;MSAAVRLNKDQIKTSVDLFSVSGLSDASAVSVANTLSKLYGSSTGQAPTASLVPSHLILLSAEPRHAHPPSPEIQEHLRDLIVTAHEGAAALCCGSILAGQGSETDEYGDIAIWLGDGPYGDNAPEVLAALGLERWVGGDSASTIGRISLSPTTGLPESLRPPPPQTSVNKLEELLSRLENKYAFFVKGGPSAGGAVLQVLLGYIRIGEEGGWGGIMGVGVWAD
;
A
#
# COMPACT_ATOMS: atom_id res chain seq x y z
N MET A 1 -15.15 -16.90 -3.22
CA MET A 1 -14.62 -16.41 -1.93
C MET A 1 -13.11 -16.46 -2.00
N SER A 2 -12.44 -15.30 -1.97
CA SER A 2 -10.98 -15.25 -1.86
C SER A 2 -10.56 -15.53 -0.42
N ALA A 3 -9.67 -16.50 -0.23
CA ALA A 3 -9.17 -16.85 1.09
C ALA A 3 -8.07 -15.88 1.53
N ALA A 4 -8.16 -15.38 2.76
CA ALA A 4 -7.08 -14.61 3.37
C ALA A 4 -6.01 -15.58 3.91
N VAL A 5 -4.74 -15.23 3.69
CA VAL A 5 -3.57 -15.98 4.15
C VAL A 5 -2.85 -15.12 5.19
N ARG A 6 -2.55 -15.68 6.36
CA ARG A 6 -1.76 -14.99 7.38
C ARG A 6 -0.31 -14.91 6.93
N LEU A 7 0.25 -13.70 6.86
CA LEU A 7 1.65 -13.52 6.48
C LEU A 7 2.57 -14.04 7.58
N ASN A 8 3.46 -14.97 7.23
CA ASN A 8 4.62 -15.34 8.03
C ASN A 8 5.90 -15.20 7.18
N LYS A 9 7.07 -15.13 7.85
CA LYS A 9 8.38 -14.93 7.21
C LYS A 9 8.66 -15.91 6.07
N ASP A 10 8.22 -17.16 6.20
CA ASP A 10 8.49 -18.22 5.24
C ASP A 10 7.56 -18.14 4.03
N GLN A 11 6.31 -17.71 4.22
CA GLN A 11 5.31 -17.53 3.17
C GLN A 11 5.59 -16.31 2.29
N ILE A 12 6.21 -15.27 2.85
CA ILE A 12 6.60 -14.09 2.06
C ILE A 12 7.65 -14.46 0.99
N LYS A 13 8.57 -15.38 1.29
CA LYS A 13 9.58 -15.85 0.31
C LYS A 13 9.01 -16.76 -0.77
N THR A 14 7.87 -17.40 -0.53
CA THR A 14 7.15 -18.24 -1.51
C THR A 14 6.11 -17.43 -2.30
N SER A 15 6.07 -16.10 -2.13
CA SER A 15 4.92 -15.28 -2.56
C SER A 15 4.79 -15.00 -4.06
N VAL A 16 5.83 -15.23 -4.88
CA VAL A 16 5.72 -15.00 -6.33
C VAL A 16 4.60 -15.88 -6.94
N ASP A 17 4.49 -17.12 -6.50
CA ASP A 17 3.40 -18.02 -6.95
C ASP A 17 2.02 -17.57 -6.43
N LEU A 18 1.97 -16.93 -5.25
CA LEU A 18 0.72 -16.42 -4.65
C LEU A 18 0.12 -15.25 -5.44
N PHE A 19 0.95 -14.54 -6.22
CA PHE A 19 0.54 -13.37 -6.98
C PHE A 19 0.23 -13.66 -8.45
N SER A 20 0.52 -14.87 -8.93
CA SER A 20 0.14 -15.31 -10.29
C SER A 20 -1.35 -15.12 -10.60
N VAL A 21 -2.20 -15.19 -9.57
CA VAL A 21 -3.67 -15.00 -9.66
C VAL A 21 -4.14 -13.54 -9.58
N SER A 22 -3.23 -12.59 -9.30
CA SER A 22 -3.59 -11.17 -9.15
C SER A 22 -3.75 -10.45 -10.49
N GLY A 23 -3.14 -10.96 -11.55
CA GLY A 23 -3.06 -10.30 -12.86
C GLY A 23 -1.92 -9.28 -12.98
N LEU A 24 -1.03 -9.20 -11.98
CA LEU A 24 0.21 -8.45 -12.09
C LEU A 24 1.22 -9.12 -13.03
N SER A 25 2.13 -8.31 -13.58
CA SER A 25 3.34 -8.82 -14.24
C SER A 25 4.27 -9.50 -13.23
N ASP A 26 5.14 -10.40 -13.69
CA ASP A 26 6.11 -11.08 -12.81
C ASP A 26 7.00 -10.08 -12.05
N ALA A 27 7.42 -8.99 -12.71
CA ALA A 27 8.22 -7.94 -12.10
C ALA A 27 7.45 -7.23 -10.97
N SER A 28 6.18 -6.88 -11.22
CA SER A 28 5.28 -6.28 -10.22
C SER A 28 5.01 -7.22 -9.05
N ALA A 29 4.83 -8.52 -9.31
CA ALA A 29 4.63 -9.52 -8.26
C ALA A 29 5.87 -9.64 -7.35
N VAL A 30 7.07 -9.63 -7.94
CA VAL A 30 8.34 -9.62 -7.18
C VAL A 30 8.48 -8.35 -6.34
N SER A 31 8.17 -7.18 -6.91
CA SER A 31 8.28 -5.91 -6.18
C SER A 31 7.28 -5.82 -5.02
N VAL A 32 6.06 -6.37 -5.15
CA VAL A 32 5.10 -6.52 -4.04
C VAL A 32 5.63 -7.49 -2.96
N ALA A 33 6.22 -8.61 -3.36
CA ALA A 33 6.83 -9.55 -2.41
C ALA A 33 7.96 -8.89 -1.61
N ASN A 34 8.77 -8.04 -2.26
CA ASN A 34 9.81 -7.24 -1.62
C ASN A 34 9.23 -6.21 -0.66
N THR A 35 8.15 -5.50 -1.04
CA THR A 35 7.42 -4.59 -0.15
C THR A 35 6.96 -5.31 1.12
N LEU A 36 6.29 -6.46 0.98
CA LEU A 36 5.84 -7.27 2.11
C LEU A 36 7.01 -7.78 2.96
N SER A 37 8.11 -8.21 2.32
CA SER A 37 9.33 -8.63 3.00
C SER A 37 9.92 -7.49 3.82
N LYS A 38 9.92 -6.26 3.29
CA LYS A 38 10.42 -5.08 3.99
C LYS A 38 9.54 -4.71 5.17
N LEU A 39 8.22 -4.75 4.99
CA LEU A 39 7.24 -4.42 6.01
C LEU A 39 7.25 -5.40 7.19
N TYR A 40 7.34 -6.71 6.90
CA TYR A 40 7.12 -7.77 7.90
C TYR A 40 8.35 -8.65 8.21
N GLY A 41 9.35 -8.70 7.32
CA GLY A 41 10.46 -9.66 7.36
C GLY A 41 11.55 -9.45 8.42
N SER A 42 11.53 -8.38 9.23
CA SER A 42 12.58 -8.11 10.22
C SER A 42 12.22 -8.42 11.68
N SER A 43 11.18 -9.21 11.98
CA SER A 43 10.86 -9.54 13.39
C SER A 43 11.81 -10.59 13.99
N THR A 44 12.59 -10.18 14.99
CA THR A 44 13.22 -11.04 16.02
C THR A 44 12.32 -11.22 17.25
N GLY A 45 11.06 -10.75 17.19
CA GLY A 45 10.00 -10.92 18.19
C GLY A 45 8.70 -11.44 17.58
N GLN A 46 7.60 -11.42 18.35
CA GLN A 46 6.25 -11.82 17.89
C GLN A 46 5.92 -11.10 16.59
N ALA A 47 5.81 -11.84 15.49
CA ALA A 47 5.64 -11.25 14.16
C ALA A 47 4.30 -10.51 14.08
N PRO A 48 4.24 -9.32 13.46
CA PRO A 48 2.95 -8.70 13.17
C PRO A 48 2.12 -9.65 12.33
N THR A 49 0.92 -9.98 12.79
CA THR A 49 0.01 -10.87 12.08
C THR A 49 -0.90 -10.05 11.19
N ALA A 50 -0.41 -9.68 10.01
CA ALA A 50 -1.28 -9.17 8.95
C ALA A 50 -1.80 -10.34 8.11
N SER A 51 -3.01 -10.20 7.58
CA SER A 51 -3.59 -11.16 6.65
C SER A 51 -3.62 -10.55 5.25
N LEU A 52 -3.39 -11.36 4.23
CA LEU A 52 -3.33 -10.94 2.84
C LEU A 52 -4.40 -11.68 2.05
N VAL A 53 -5.09 -11.01 1.14
CA VAL A 53 -5.93 -11.61 0.10
C VAL A 53 -5.11 -11.65 -1.19
N PRO A 54 -4.43 -12.77 -1.53
CA PRO A 54 -3.41 -12.74 -2.58
C PRO A 54 -3.96 -12.43 -3.97
N SER A 55 -5.17 -12.90 -4.30
CA SER A 55 -5.83 -12.64 -5.58
C SER A 55 -6.11 -11.17 -5.86
N HIS A 56 -6.21 -10.35 -4.81
CA HIS A 56 -6.51 -8.92 -4.92
C HIS A 56 -5.39 -8.04 -4.35
N LEU A 57 -4.33 -8.65 -3.82
CA LEU A 57 -3.20 -7.98 -3.17
C LEU A 57 -3.64 -7.05 -2.03
N ILE A 58 -4.66 -7.47 -1.26
CA ILE A 58 -5.21 -6.66 -0.18
C ILE A 58 -4.62 -7.12 1.14
N LEU A 59 -3.87 -6.24 1.78
CA LEU A 59 -3.47 -6.38 3.17
C LEU A 59 -4.63 -5.96 4.07
N LEU A 60 -5.05 -6.86 4.94
CA LEU A 60 -6.13 -6.66 5.90
C LEU A 60 -5.58 -6.14 7.23
N SER A 61 -6.39 -5.35 7.92
CA SER A 61 -6.15 -4.97 9.31
C SER A 61 -5.86 -6.21 10.18
N ALA A 62 -4.86 -6.08 11.05
CA ALA A 62 -4.53 -7.02 12.11
C ALA A 62 -5.59 -7.02 13.23
N GLU A 63 -6.45 -5.99 13.28
CA GLU A 63 -7.54 -5.94 14.25
C GLU A 63 -8.59 -7.02 13.96
N PRO A 64 -9.00 -7.82 14.97
CA PRO A 64 -9.94 -8.92 14.76
C PRO A 64 -11.28 -8.51 14.13
N ARG A 65 -11.73 -7.28 14.36
CA ARG A 65 -12.99 -6.75 13.84
C ARG A 65 -12.95 -6.50 12.34
N HIS A 66 -11.77 -6.28 11.78
CA HIS A 66 -11.55 -5.91 10.38
C HIS A 66 -10.62 -6.88 9.65
N ALA A 67 -10.30 -8.03 10.26
CA ALA A 67 -9.50 -9.10 9.69
C ALA A 67 -10.23 -9.92 8.60
N HIS A 68 -11.36 -9.43 8.11
CA HIS A 68 -12.16 -10.08 7.06
C HIS A 68 -12.03 -9.29 5.75
N PRO A 69 -11.92 -9.97 4.60
CA PRO A 69 -11.99 -9.30 3.31
C PRO A 69 -13.31 -8.52 3.16
N PRO A 70 -13.30 -7.35 2.49
CA PRO A 70 -14.54 -6.61 2.19
C PRO A 70 -15.39 -7.33 1.15
N SER A 71 -16.54 -6.77 0.76
CA SER A 71 -17.33 -7.28 -0.37
C SER A 71 -16.50 -7.45 -1.66
N PRO A 72 -16.90 -8.38 -2.55
CA PRO A 72 -16.26 -8.56 -3.85
C PRO A 72 -16.09 -7.27 -4.65
N GLU A 73 -17.06 -6.36 -4.60
CA GLU A 73 -17.03 -5.09 -5.32
C GLU A 73 -15.92 -4.15 -4.82
N ILE A 74 -15.71 -4.09 -3.50
CA ILE A 74 -14.60 -3.35 -2.90
C ILE A 74 -13.27 -4.05 -3.19
N GLN A 75 -13.22 -5.38 -3.15
CA GLN A 75 -12.02 -6.14 -3.49
C GLN A 75 -11.58 -5.89 -4.94
N GLU A 76 -12.51 -5.90 -5.89
CA GLU A 76 -12.22 -5.58 -7.30
C GLU A 76 -11.81 -4.12 -7.47
N HIS A 77 -12.45 -3.18 -6.77
CA HIS A 77 -12.03 -1.78 -6.81
C HIS A 77 -10.59 -1.59 -6.31
N LEU A 78 -10.22 -2.22 -5.19
CA LEU A 78 -8.85 -2.18 -4.66
C LEU A 78 -7.86 -2.89 -5.57
N ARG A 79 -8.25 -4.01 -6.19
CA ARG A 79 -7.42 -4.71 -7.17
C ARG A 79 -7.16 -3.86 -8.40
N ASP A 80 -8.21 -3.26 -8.98
CA ASP A 80 -8.08 -2.34 -10.11
C ASP A 80 -7.17 -1.16 -9.77
N LEU A 81 -7.29 -0.64 -8.55
CA LEU A 81 -6.43 0.44 -8.05
C LEU A 81 -4.95 0.03 -8.07
N ILE A 82 -4.62 -1.17 -7.60
CA ILE A 82 -3.23 -1.65 -7.55
C ILE A 82 -2.70 -2.03 -8.92
N VAL A 83 -3.46 -2.76 -9.74
CA VAL A 83 -3.04 -3.09 -11.11
C VAL A 83 -2.75 -1.82 -11.89
N THR A 84 -3.64 -0.82 -11.80
CA THR A 84 -3.46 0.45 -12.50
C THR A 84 -2.31 1.29 -11.91
N ALA A 85 -2.08 1.24 -10.59
CA ALA A 85 -0.92 1.88 -9.96
C ALA A 85 0.40 1.30 -10.45
N HIS A 86 0.50 -0.03 -10.58
CA HIS A 86 1.69 -0.70 -11.13
C HIS A 86 1.90 -0.37 -12.60
N GLU A 87 0.85 -0.35 -13.43
CA GLU A 87 0.93 0.08 -14.83
C GLU A 87 1.38 1.55 -14.94
N GLY A 88 0.89 2.43 -14.06
CA GLY A 88 1.29 3.83 -13.97
C GLY A 88 2.74 3.98 -13.55
N ALA A 89 3.17 3.25 -12.53
CA ALA A 89 4.54 3.27 -12.03
C ALA A 89 5.53 2.79 -13.10
N ALA A 90 5.20 1.68 -13.80
CA ALA A 90 5.98 1.19 -14.93
C ALA A 90 6.07 2.20 -16.08
N ALA A 91 4.97 2.87 -16.42
CA ALA A 91 4.96 3.92 -17.46
C ALA A 91 5.80 5.15 -17.09
N LEU A 92 5.98 5.40 -15.80
CA LEU A 92 6.77 6.51 -15.25
C LEU A 92 8.19 6.11 -14.87
N CYS A 93 8.58 4.86 -15.11
CA CYS A 93 9.85 4.28 -14.72
C CYS A 93 10.12 4.41 -13.21
N CYS A 94 9.12 4.18 -12.37
CA CYS A 94 9.25 4.13 -10.91
C CYS A 94 8.69 2.83 -10.33
N GLY A 95 9.16 2.42 -9.14
CA GLY A 95 8.68 1.21 -8.47
C GLY A 95 7.30 1.36 -7.82
N SER A 96 6.99 2.58 -7.36
CA SER A 96 5.72 2.91 -6.71
C SER A 96 5.21 4.26 -7.19
N ILE A 97 3.89 4.35 -7.41
CA ILE A 97 3.24 5.60 -7.79
C ILE A 97 3.23 6.61 -6.63
N LEU A 98 3.23 6.11 -5.39
CA LEU A 98 3.30 6.94 -4.18
C LEU A 98 4.70 7.49 -3.97
N ALA A 99 5.73 6.68 -4.27
CA ALA A 99 7.11 7.11 -4.13
C ALA A 99 7.53 8.07 -5.22
N GLY A 100 6.88 7.93 -6.38
CA GLY A 100 7.13 8.73 -7.55
C GLY A 100 8.53 8.47 -8.12
N GLN A 101 8.91 9.33 -9.05
CA GLN A 101 10.14 9.20 -9.84
C GLN A 101 11.43 9.50 -9.06
N GLY A 102 11.30 10.03 -7.83
CA GLY A 102 12.44 10.33 -6.96
C GLY A 102 12.96 9.13 -6.17
N SER A 103 12.25 7.99 -6.19
CA SER A 103 12.72 6.77 -5.54
C SER A 103 13.78 6.10 -6.42
N GLU A 104 14.96 5.84 -5.86
CA GLU A 104 16.11 5.29 -6.59
C GLU A 104 15.96 3.80 -6.94
N THR A 105 14.95 3.13 -6.39
CA THR A 105 14.77 1.68 -6.54
C THR A 105 13.42 1.36 -7.15
N ASP A 106 13.42 0.48 -8.16
CA ASP A 106 12.27 -0.26 -8.68
C ASP A 106 12.02 -1.56 -7.89
N GLU A 107 12.76 -1.77 -6.79
CA GLU A 107 12.73 -3.02 -6.03
C GLU A 107 11.43 -3.26 -5.24
N TYR A 108 10.68 -2.20 -4.95
CA TYR A 108 9.43 -2.23 -4.18
C TYR A 108 8.23 -1.82 -5.04
N GLY A 109 7.09 -2.43 -4.76
CA GLY A 109 5.81 -2.18 -5.44
C GLY A 109 4.68 -1.77 -4.51
N ASP A 110 3.62 -1.23 -5.10
CA ASP A 110 2.39 -0.83 -4.39
C ASP A 110 1.51 -2.03 -4.02
N ILE A 111 0.88 -1.99 -2.86
CA ILE A 111 -0.07 -3.00 -2.36
C ILE A 111 -1.36 -2.34 -1.84
N ALA A 112 -2.50 -3.02 -1.98
CA ALA A 112 -3.77 -2.53 -1.45
C ALA A 112 -3.83 -2.74 0.06
N ILE A 113 -4.50 -1.82 0.74
CA ILE A 113 -4.82 -1.95 2.17
C ILE A 113 -6.33 -1.82 2.38
N TRP A 114 -6.86 -2.62 3.29
CA TRP A 114 -8.23 -2.53 3.78
C TRP A 114 -8.24 -2.54 5.31
N LEU A 115 -8.69 -1.44 5.89
CA LEU A 115 -8.76 -1.25 7.34
C LEU A 115 -10.19 -1.39 7.88
N GLY A 116 -11.19 -1.31 7.01
CA GLY A 116 -12.61 -1.27 7.40
C GLY A 116 -12.99 0.06 8.05
N ASP A 117 -14.13 0.09 8.72
CA ASP A 117 -14.56 1.26 9.49
C ASP A 117 -13.65 1.51 10.70
N GLY A 118 -13.37 2.77 10.99
CA GLY A 118 -12.56 3.14 12.14
C GLY A 118 -12.08 4.60 12.12
N PRO A 119 -11.39 5.05 13.18
CA PRO A 119 -10.89 6.42 13.32
C PRO A 119 -9.57 6.63 12.57
N TYR A 120 -9.47 6.11 11.34
CA TYR A 120 -8.26 6.14 10.52
C TYR A 120 -8.08 7.45 9.76
N GLY A 121 -9.12 8.27 9.64
CA GLY A 121 -9.07 9.52 8.88
C GLY A 121 -8.04 10.49 9.42
N ASP A 122 -7.04 10.81 8.60
CA ASP A 122 -5.92 11.70 8.93
C ASP A 122 -5.16 11.29 10.21
N ASN A 123 -5.14 9.98 10.51
CA ASN A 123 -4.59 9.43 11.74
C ASN A 123 -3.56 8.32 11.43
N ALA A 124 -2.39 8.74 10.95
CA ALA A 124 -1.30 7.83 10.57
C ALA A 124 -0.89 6.83 11.68
N PRO A 125 -0.77 7.21 12.97
CA PRO A 125 -0.46 6.25 14.03
C PRO A 125 -1.48 5.11 14.13
N GLU A 126 -2.76 5.40 14.02
CA GLU A 126 -3.84 4.40 14.09
C GLU A 126 -3.79 3.44 12.89
N VAL A 127 -3.51 3.98 11.70
CA VAL A 127 -3.31 3.15 10.49
C VAL A 127 -2.15 2.19 10.67
N LEU A 128 -1.03 2.66 11.23
CA LEU A 128 0.13 1.80 11.48
C LEU A 128 -0.19 0.75 12.53
N ALA A 129 -0.92 1.09 13.59
CA ALA A 129 -1.38 0.14 14.60
C ALA A 129 -2.29 -0.93 13.99
N ALA A 130 -3.28 -0.52 13.20
CA ALA A 130 -4.18 -1.45 12.51
C ALA A 130 -3.44 -2.40 11.57
N LEU A 131 -2.29 -2.01 11.02
CA LEU A 131 -1.47 -2.86 10.15
C LEU A 131 -0.36 -3.63 10.90
N GLY A 132 -0.19 -3.43 12.22
CA GLY A 132 0.91 -4.01 12.99
C GLY A 132 2.29 -3.45 12.60
N LEU A 133 2.33 -2.19 12.16
CA LEU A 133 3.50 -1.47 11.67
C LEU A 133 3.98 -0.38 12.62
N GLU A 134 3.55 -0.37 13.88
CA GLU A 134 3.91 0.65 14.90
C GLU A 134 5.42 0.80 15.07
N ARG A 135 6.15 -0.30 14.88
CA ARG A 135 7.62 -0.33 14.93
C ARG A 135 8.31 0.59 13.93
N TRP A 136 7.63 1.01 12.86
CA TRP A 136 8.15 1.98 11.91
C TRP A 136 8.35 3.37 12.53
N VAL A 137 7.71 3.65 13.67
CA VAL A 137 7.75 4.95 14.38
C VAL A 137 8.64 4.91 15.63
N GLY A 138 9.27 3.78 15.96
CA GLY A 138 9.77 3.53 17.34
C GLY A 138 11.25 3.19 17.52
N GLY A 139 12.09 3.26 16.48
CA GLY A 139 13.46 2.73 16.54
C GLY A 139 14.54 3.70 17.00
N ASP A 140 14.46 4.96 16.59
CA ASP A 140 15.47 5.99 16.86
C ASP A 140 14.81 7.37 16.75
N SER A 141 15.40 8.40 17.36
CA SER A 141 14.88 9.79 17.43
C SER A 141 14.72 10.50 16.05
N ALA A 142 14.84 9.77 14.94
CA ALA A 142 14.74 10.26 13.57
C ALA A 142 13.49 9.77 12.81
N SER A 143 12.68 8.83 13.36
CA SER A 143 11.47 8.39 12.66
C SER A 143 10.43 9.50 12.61
N THR A 144 10.10 9.95 11.41
CA THR A 144 9.23 11.11 11.18
C THR A 144 8.05 10.69 10.35
N ILE A 145 6.84 10.88 10.89
CA ILE A 145 5.61 10.84 10.09
C ILE A 145 5.45 12.22 9.44
N GLY A 146 5.34 12.26 8.12
CA GLY A 146 5.04 13.50 7.39
C GLY A 146 3.88 13.32 6.43
N ARG A 147 3.31 14.43 5.96
CA ARG A 147 2.24 14.41 4.96
C ARG A 147 2.79 14.41 3.54
N ILE A 148 2.07 13.74 2.65
CA ILE A 148 2.25 13.84 1.21
C ILE A 148 1.14 14.75 0.69
N SER A 149 1.52 15.87 0.06
CA SER A 149 0.55 16.74 -0.59
C SER A 149 -0.08 16.02 -1.78
N LEU A 150 -1.42 15.95 -1.78
CA LEU A 150 -2.19 15.39 -2.88
C LEU A 150 -2.77 16.52 -3.73
N SER A 151 -2.70 16.35 -5.04
CA SER A 151 -3.39 17.21 -5.99
C SER A 151 -4.91 17.11 -5.77
N PRO A 152 -5.62 18.25 -5.58
CA PRO A 152 -7.06 18.23 -5.37
C PRO A 152 -7.86 17.67 -6.54
N THR A 153 -7.31 17.74 -7.76
CA THR A 153 -8.00 17.31 -8.98
C THR A 153 -7.79 15.82 -9.27
N THR A 154 -6.58 15.31 -9.02
CA THR A 154 -6.20 13.94 -9.40
C THR A 154 -6.17 12.98 -8.22
N GLY A 155 -6.05 13.50 -6.99
CA GLY A 155 -5.86 12.70 -5.78
C GLY A 155 -4.48 12.03 -5.69
N LEU A 156 -3.56 12.32 -6.62
CA LEU A 156 -2.21 11.79 -6.66
C LEU A 156 -1.21 12.73 -5.96
N PRO A 157 -0.03 12.23 -5.53
CA PRO A 157 1.03 13.07 -5.00
C PRO A 157 1.40 14.21 -5.96
N GLU A 158 1.52 15.45 -5.47
CA GLU A 158 1.89 16.62 -6.30
C GLU A 158 3.30 16.51 -6.90
N SER A 159 4.14 15.63 -6.35
CA SER A 159 5.46 15.29 -6.89
C SER A 159 5.39 14.47 -8.17
N LEU A 160 4.26 13.79 -8.44
CA LEU A 160 4.08 12.98 -9.63
C LEU A 160 3.79 13.88 -10.83
N ARG A 161 4.66 13.85 -11.83
CA ARG A 161 4.56 14.70 -13.04
C ARG A 161 4.50 13.85 -14.31
N PRO A 162 3.37 13.18 -14.58
CA PRO A 162 3.25 12.31 -15.73
C PRO A 162 3.31 13.12 -17.05
N PRO A 163 4.24 12.82 -17.98
CA PRO A 163 4.18 13.38 -19.33
C PRO A 163 2.93 12.89 -20.06
N PRO A 164 2.10 13.76 -20.66
CA PRO A 164 0.92 13.34 -21.41
C PRO A 164 1.28 12.68 -22.75
N PRO A 165 0.48 11.72 -23.26
CA PRO A 165 -0.69 11.09 -22.64
C PRO A 165 -0.35 9.79 -21.87
N GLN A 166 -0.99 9.58 -20.70
CA GLN A 166 -0.84 8.34 -19.92
C GLN A 166 -2.19 7.75 -19.53
N THR A 167 -2.60 6.71 -20.26
CA THR A 167 -3.89 6.04 -20.06
C THR A 167 -4.02 5.38 -18.69
N SER A 168 -2.94 4.78 -18.18
CA SER A 168 -2.92 4.14 -16.85
C SER A 168 -3.06 5.17 -15.73
N VAL A 169 -2.34 6.28 -15.78
CA VAL A 169 -2.45 7.35 -14.77
C VAL A 169 -3.85 7.97 -14.78
N ASN A 170 -4.44 8.24 -15.95
CA ASN A 170 -5.82 8.74 -16.03
C ASN A 170 -6.83 7.76 -15.42
N LYS A 171 -6.67 6.46 -15.66
CA LYS A 171 -7.50 5.42 -15.04
C LYS A 171 -7.29 5.37 -13.52
N LEU A 172 -6.07 5.56 -13.04
CA LEU A 172 -5.77 5.63 -11.62
C LEU A 172 -6.46 6.83 -10.97
N GLU A 173 -6.44 7.99 -11.62
CA GLU A 173 -7.16 9.19 -11.17
C GLU A 173 -8.68 8.94 -11.06
N GLU A 174 -9.27 8.27 -12.05
CA GLU A 174 -10.67 7.87 -12.01
C GLU A 174 -10.97 6.96 -10.81
N LEU A 175 -10.12 5.97 -10.54
CA LEU A 175 -10.28 5.07 -9.40
C LEU A 175 -10.12 5.82 -8.07
N LEU A 176 -9.11 6.69 -7.94
CA LEU A 176 -8.89 7.52 -6.75
C LEU A 176 -10.02 8.55 -6.54
N SER A 177 -10.71 8.98 -7.60
CA SER A 177 -11.85 9.89 -7.48
C SER A 177 -13.01 9.28 -6.67
N ARG A 178 -13.11 7.95 -6.64
CA ARG A 178 -14.12 7.19 -5.89
C ARG A 178 -13.85 7.09 -4.38
N LEU A 179 -12.66 7.52 -3.94
CA LEU A 179 -12.29 7.60 -2.52
C LEU A 179 -12.74 8.93 -1.92
N GLU A 180 -13.48 8.89 -0.81
CA GLU A 180 -13.84 10.06 0.00
C GLU A 180 -12.73 10.38 1.02
N ASN A 181 -12.62 11.64 1.46
CA ASN A 181 -11.70 12.06 2.54
C ASN A 181 -10.24 11.57 2.38
N LYS A 182 -9.73 11.65 1.15
CA LYS A 182 -8.38 11.20 0.82
C LYS A 182 -7.31 11.95 1.59
N TYR A 183 -6.31 11.23 2.07
CA TYR A 183 -5.07 11.81 2.57
C TYR A 183 -3.91 10.84 2.34
N ALA A 184 -2.70 11.38 2.32
CA ALA A 184 -1.51 10.56 2.20
C ALA A 184 -0.43 11.02 3.17
N PHE A 185 0.36 10.06 3.63
CA PHE A 185 1.45 10.29 4.57
C PHE A 185 2.62 9.37 4.26
N PHE A 186 3.77 9.73 4.78
CA PHE A 186 4.96 8.90 4.76
C PHE A 186 5.48 8.70 6.19
N VAL A 187 6.19 7.60 6.39
CA VAL A 187 6.94 7.31 7.62
C VAL A 187 8.39 7.09 7.22
N LYS A 188 9.25 8.02 7.63
CA LYS A 188 10.69 7.85 7.57
C LYS A 188 11.11 6.99 8.76
N GLY A 189 12.01 6.05 8.52
CA GLY A 189 12.46 5.13 9.54
C GLY A 189 11.71 3.80 9.47
N GLY A 190 12.43 2.73 9.78
CA GLY A 190 11.93 1.37 9.74
C GLY A 190 12.95 0.45 10.43
N PRO A 191 12.59 -0.82 10.69
CA PRO A 191 13.41 -1.75 11.48
C PRO A 191 14.76 -2.14 10.84
N SER A 192 15.11 -1.56 9.69
CA SER A 192 16.38 -1.82 8.99
C SER A 192 17.01 -0.48 8.57
N ALA A 193 18.25 -0.25 9.01
CA ALA A 193 19.08 0.88 8.55
C ALA A 193 19.21 0.84 7.02
N GLY A 194 18.83 1.92 6.35
CA GLY A 194 18.90 2.00 4.88
C GLY A 194 17.90 2.95 4.22
N GLY A 195 17.53 4.05 4.89
CA GLY A 195 16.73 5.12 4.26
C GLY A 195 15.32 4.74 3.80
N ALA A 196 14.77 3.60 4.22
CA ALA A 196 13.45 3.17 3.77
C ALA A 196 12.35 4.14 4.25
N VAL A 197 11.39 4.39 3.36
CA VAL A 197 10.23 5.24 3.62
C VAL A 197 8.97 4.49 3.25
N LEU A 198 8.09 4.28 4.23
CA LEU A 198 6.75 3.79 4.00
C LEU A 198 5.89 4.94 3.53
N GLN A 199 5.05 4.72 2.54
CA GLN A 199 4.11 5.71 2.03
C GLN A 199 2.73 5.08 1.94
N VAL A 200 1.73 5.85 2.34
CA VAL A 200 0.35 5.40 2.41
C VAL A 200 -0.53 6.49 1.83
N LEU A 201 -1.43 6.10 0.93
CA LEU A 201 -2.57 6.89 0.48
C LEU A 201 -3.83 6.15 0.88
N LEU A 202 -4.68 6.82 1.65
CA LEU A 202 -5.94 6.28 2.14
C LEU A 202 -7.11 7.17 1.72
N GLY A 203 -8.27 6.56 1.60
CA GLY A 203 -9.56 7.24 1.59
C GLY A 203 -10.66 6.29 2.06
N TYR A 204 -11.84 6.85 2.27
CA TYR A 204 -13.02 6.09 2.62
C TYR A 204 -13.70 5.60 1.33
N ILE A 205 -13.83 4.29 1.20
CA ILE A 205 -14.55 3.62 0.11
C ILE A 205 -15.98 3.38 0.58
N ARG A 206 -16.96 3.70 -0.25
CA ARG A 206 -18.37 3.36 -0.02
C ARG A 206 -18.96 2.74 -1.29
N ILE A 207 -19.41 1.49 -1.20
CA ILE A 207 -20.08 0.78 -2.29
C ILE A 207 -21.33 0.10 -1.73
N GLY A 208 -22.51 0.57 -2.16
CA GLY A 208 -23.77 0.10 -1.58
C GLY A 208 -23.88 0.51 -0.11
N GLU A 209 -24.17 -0.47 0.75
CA GLU A 209 -24.28 -0.28 2.21
C GLU A 209 -22.96 -0.51 2.95
N GLU A 210 -21.94 -1.08 2.30
CA GLU A 210 -20.64 -1.31 2.91
C GLU A 210 -19.73 -0.10 2.71
N GLY A 211 -18.99 0.25 3.78
CA GLY A 211 -17.98 1.29 3.76
C GLY A 211 -16.80 0.98 4.65
N GLY A 212 -15.69 1.66 4.40
CA GLY A 212 -14.48 1.53 5.20
C GLY A 212 -13.28 2.22 4.59
N TRP A 213 -12.22 2.33 5.37
CA TRP A 213 -10.96 2.90 4.92
C TRP A 213 -10.15 1.87 4.13
N GLY A 214 -9.69 2.30 2.96
CA GLY A 214 -8.82 1.51 2.10
C GLY A 214 -7.99 2.39 1.19
N GLY A 215 -7.01 1.80 0.52
CA GLY A 215 -6.14 2.56 -0.37
C GLY A 215 -4.88 1.80 -0.77
N ILE A 216 -3.81 2.56 -0.98
CA ILE A 216 -2.53 2.08 -1.52
C ILE A 216 -1.45 2.30 -0.48
N MET A 217 -0.54 1.34 -0.37
CA MET A 217 0.67 1.44 0.43
C MET A 217 1.87 0.99 -0.38
N GLY A 218 2.98 1.70 -0.25
CA GLY A 218 4.23 1.38 -0.94
C GLY A 218 5.43 1.65 -0.05
N VAL A 219 6.59 1.13 -0.46
CA VAL A 219 7.88 1.45 0.17
C VAL A 219 8.77 2.08 -0.88
N GLY A 220 9.50 3.12 -0.50
CA GLY A 220 10.58 3.71 -1.29
C GLY A 220 11.88 3.80 -0.49
N VAL A 221 12.93 4.28 -1.13
CA VAL A 221 14.21 4.61 -0.50
C VAL A 221 14.42 6.11 -0.58
N TRP A 222 14.82 6.71 0.55
CA TRP A 222 15.18 8.11 0.65
C TRP A 222 16.70 8.23 0.62
N ALA A 223 17.24 8.91 -0.40
CA ALA A 223 18.62 9.33 -0.42
C ALA A 223 18.81 10.49 0.57
N ASP A 224 19.86 10.40 1.40
CA ASP A 224 20.29 11.41 2.35
C ASP A 224 20.97 12.62 1.69
#